data_AF-K9SAR4-F1
#
_entry.id   AF-K9SAR4-F1
#
_cell.length_a   1.000
_cell.length_b   1.000
_cell.length_c   1.000
_cell.angle_alpha   90.00
_cell.angle_beta   90.00
_cell.angle_gamma   90.00
#
_symmetry.space_group_name_H-M   'P 1'
#
loop_
_entity.id
_entity.type
_entity.pdbx_description
1 polymer ?
#
loop_
_entity_poly.entity_id
_entity_poly.type
_entity_poly.pdbx_seq_one_letter_code
_entity_poly.pdbx_strand_id
1 'polypeptide(L)'
;MSNLDEGVYWCARDLDGSPIGNHHFILLVCPDATVLFSGKPPVQEDTPEGMVYFYTVGAFKGSPGIPDLLKAIVNQDTDVKAVREYVDPGEHTSPLKPDLDLEPHKVNPPSGSLSSFRKLVIQLTTNFESKGNIRYSLIDENCAAWINTLFKIAGVSEADREKAGEFFGIDWGEEDLIPEEFFKS
;
A
#
# COMPACT_ATOMS: atom_id res chain seq x y z
N MET A 1 -14.43 4.13 -16.64
CA MET A 1 -13.38 3.28 -16.06
C MET A 1 -12.50 4.19 -15.23
N SER A 2 -12.04 3.72 -14.07
CA SER A 2 -11.18 4.49 -13.17
C SER A 2 -9.74 4.39 -13.69
N ASN A 3 -9.22 5.51 -14.19
CA ASN A 3 -7.86 5.53 -14.71
C ASN A 3 -6.89 5.78 -13.56
N LEU A 4 -6.18 4.72 -13.17
CA LEU A 4 -4.99 4.85 -12.34
C LEU A 4 -3.86 5.42 -13.19
N ASP A 5 -3.64 6.73 -13.07
CA ASP A 5 -2.45 7.37 -13.65
C ASP A 5 -1.17 6.94 -12.92
N GLU A 6 -0.02 7.18 -13.54
CA GLU A 6 1.28 7.06 -12.90
C GLU A 6 1.30 7.82 -11.55
N GLY A 7 1.74 7.15 -10.48
CA GLY A 7 1.62 7.69 -9.12
C GLY A 7 2.06 6.78 -7.99
N VAL A 8 2.03 7.35 -6.79
CA VAL A 8 2.08 6.66 -5.50
C VAL A 8 0.74 6.88 -4.84
N TYR A 9 0.09 5.82 -4.38
CA TYR A 9 -1.22 5.89 -3.76
C TYR A 9 -1.18 5.22 -2.38
N TRP A 10 -1.83 5.84 -1.40
CA TRP A 10 -2.26 5.14 -0.19
C TRP A 10 -3.60 4.50 -0.51
N CYS A 11 -3.69 3.19 -0.38
CA CYS A 11 -4.92 2.46 -0.63
C CYS A 11 -5.44 1.81 0.64
N ALA A 12 -6.76 1.68 0.71
CA ALA A 12 -7.45 0.77 1.60
C ALA A 12 -8.30 -0.20 0.77
N ARG A 13 -8.49 -1.41 1.30
CA ARG A 13 -9.42 -2.42 0.80
C ARG A 13 -10.17 -3.08 1.95
N ASP A 14 -11.20 -3.84 1.60
CA ASP A 14 -12.17 -4.49 2.47
C ASP A 14 -13.12 -3.47 3.16
N LEU A 15 -13.47 -2.38 2.43
CA LEU A 15 -14.25 -1.23 2.94
C LEU A 15 -15.70 -1.61 3.32
N ASP A 16 -16.28 -2.62 2.66
CA ASP A 16 -17.58 -3.19 3.04
C ASP A 16 -17.39 -4.59 3.67
N GLY A 17 -17.94 -4.78 4.87
CA GLY A 17 -18.12 -6.11 5.47
C GLY A 17 -16.95 -6.74 6.24
N SER A 18 -15.78 -6.10 6.40
CA SER A 18 -14.70 -6.65 7.25
C SER A 18 -14.94 -6.33 8.74
N PRO A 19 -15.10 -7.33 9.64
CA PRO A 19 -15.26 -7.09 11.07
C PRO A 19 -13.95 -6.65 11.78
N ILE A 20 -12.85 -6.48 11.04
CA ILE A 20 -11.48 -6.31 11.58
C ILE A 20 -10.86 -4.96 11.15
N GLY A 21 -11.59 -4.15 10.37
CA GLY A 21 -11.12 -2.88 9.79
C GLY A 21 -10.50 -3.07 8.41
N ASN A 22 -10.24 -1.94 7.73
CA ASN A 22 -9.68 -1.95 6.38
C ASN A 22 -8.21 -2.38 6.39
N HIS A 23 -7.76 -3.00 5.30
CA HIS A 23 -6.33 -3.26 5.10
C HIS A 23 -5.71 -2.15 4.25
N HIS A 24 -4.73 -1.44 4.80
CA HIS A 24 -4.01 -0.41 4.06
C HIS A 24 -2.74 -0.94 3.39
N PHE A 25 -2.46 -0.43 2.19
CA PHE A 25 -1.22 -0.70 1.45
C PHE A 25 -0.85 0.49 0.55
N ILE A 26 0.38 0.52 0.06
CA ILE A 26 0.83 1.47 -0.95
C ILE A 26 0.73 0.81 -2.32
N LEU A 27 0.16 1.54 -3.28
CA LEU A 27 0.14 1.18 -4.69
C LEU A 27 1.08 2.10 -5.46
N LEU A 28 2.04 1.52 -6.18
CA LEU A 28 2.89 2.23 -7.13
C LEU A 28 2.43 1.91 -8.54
N VAL A 29 1.93 2.91 -9.27
CA VAL A 29 1.63 2.78 -10.70
C VAL A 29 2.82 3.34 -11.47
N CYS A 30 3.50 2.49 -12.23
CA CYS A 30 4.79 2.80 -12.83
C CYS A 30 4.87 2.23 -14.26
N PRO A 31 4.79 3.07 -15.31
CA PRO A 31 4.83 2.60 -16.70
C PRO A 31 6.19 2.00 -17.09
N ASP A 32 7.23 2.26 -16.31
CA ASP A 32 8.59 1.79 -16.53
C ASP A 32 9.06 0.89 -15.37
N ALA A 33 9.29 -0.39 -15.64
CA ALA A 33 9.77 -1.40 -14.68
C ALA A 33 11.26 -1.21 -14.27
N THR A 34 11.76 0.02 -14.27
CA THR A 34 13.19 0.32 -14.15
C THR A 34 13.72 0.22 -12.71
N VAL A 35 12.84 0.23 -11.72
CA VAL A 35 13.18 0.07 -10.30
C VAL A 35 12.37 -1.09 -9.72
N LEU A 36 13.07 -2.15 -9.30
CA LEU A 36 12.47 -3.39 -8.81
C LEU A 36 12.46 -3.43 -7.27
N PHE A 37 11.36 -3.90 -6.68
CA PHE A 37 11.34 -4.30 -5.27
C PHE A 37 12.12 -5.60 -5.08
N SER A 38 13.36 -5.51 -4.59
CA SER A 38 14.18 -6.70 -4.26
C SER A 38 14.26 -7.71 -5.42
N GLY A 39 14.30 -7.21 -6.68
CA GLY A 39 14.36 -8.02 -7.90
C GLY A 39 13.01 -8.53 -8.44
N LYS A 40 11.88 -8.24 -7.78
CA LYS A 40 10.54 -8.60 -8.28
C LYS A 40 10.07 -7.63 -9.37
N PRO A 41 9.55 -8.11 -10.52
CA PRO A 41 8.93 -7.26 -11.55
C PRO A 41 7.59 -6.69 -11.09
N PRO A 42 7.11 -5.59 -11.71
CA PRO A 42 5.76 -5.10 -11.47
C PRO A 42 4.74 -6.13 -11.97
N VAL A 43 3.56 -6.12 -11.35
CA VAL A 43 2.36 -6.76 -11.89
C VAL A 43 1.98 -6.04 -13.18
N GLN A 44 1.57 -6.81 -14.17
CA GLN A 44 1.09 -6.32 -15.46
C GLN A 44 -0.37 -6.71 -15.59
N GLU A 45 -1.22 -5.77 -16.00
CA GLU A 45 -2.65 -5.99 -16.17
C GLU A 45 -3.11 -5.38 -17.50
N ASP A 46 -3.71 -6.23 -18.34
CA ASP A 46 -4.42 -5.81 -19.55
C ASP A 46 -5.73 -5.14 -19.12
N THR A 47 -5.99 -3.94 -19.62
CA THR A 47 -7.24 -3.19 -19.38
C THR A 47 -7.83 -2.73 -20.71
N PRO A 48 -9.12 -2.37 -20.78
CA PRO A 48 -9.72 -1.85 -22.01
C PRO A 48 -9.03 -0.58 -22.56
N GLU A 49 -8.36 0.18 -21.69
CA GLU A 49 -7.68 1.43 -22.04
C GLU A 49 -6.17 1.25 -22.31
N GLY A 50 -5.64 0.05 -22.13
CA GLY A 50 -4.23 -0.28 -22.37
C GLY A 50 -3.63 -1.17 -21.28
N MET A 51 -2.31 -1.11 -21.12
CA MET A 51 -1.58 -1.91 -20.13
C MET A 51 -1.28 -1.08 -18.88
N VAL A 52 -1.59 -1.62 -17.71
CA VAL A 52 -1.21 -1.02 -16.41
C VAL A 52 -0.09 -1.84 -15.77
N TYR A 53 0.93 -1.15 -15.28
CA TYR A 53 2.07 -1.73 -14.56
C TYR A 53 2.08 -1.21 -13.14
N PHE A 54 2.09 -2.10 -12.15
CA PHE A 54 2.04 -1.67 -10.76
C PHE A 54 2.74 -2.60 -9.76
N TYR A 55 3.01 -2.06 -8.57
CA TYR A 55 3.36 -2.82 -7.37
C TYR A 55 2.36 -2.54 -6.27
N THR A 56 2.05 -3.54 -5.46
CA THR A 56 1.44 -3.32 -4.15
C THR A 56 2.46 -3.59 -3.06
N VAL A 57 2.46 -2.81 -1.99
CA VAL A 57 3.28 -3.06 -0.80
C VAL A 57 2.49 -2.71 0.45
N GLY A 58 2.22 -3.71 1.27
CA GLY A 58 1.49 -3.55 2.53
C GLY A 58 2.27 -4.18 3.68
N ALA A 59 1.93 -3.78 4.90
CA ALA A 59 2.45 -4.37 6.11
C ALA A 59 1.41 -5.33 6.73
N PHE A 60 1.83 -6.55 7.04
CA PHE A 60 0.92 -7.64 7.44
C PHE A 60 1.33 -8.24 8.77
N LYS A 61 0.33 -8.68 9.53
CA LYS A 61 0.54 -9.51 10.71
C LYS A 61 1.21 -10.84 10.32
N GLY A 62 2.26 -11.21 11.05
CA GLY A 62 2.95 -12.50 10.90
C GLY A 62 2.03 -13.72 11.09
N SER A 63 2.50 -14.87 10.61
CA SER A 63 1.76 -16.13 10.56
C SER A 63 2.00 -17.03 11.79
N PRO A 64 1.15 -18.06 12.00
CA PRO A 64 1.23 -18.95 13.17
C PRO A 64 2.63 -19.57 13.35
N GLY A 65 3.16 -19.49 14.56
CA GLY A 65 4.48 -20.04 14.93
C GLY A 65 5.64 -19.04 14.87
N ILE A 66 5.39 -17.81 14.41
CA ILE A 66 6.30 -16.65 14.52
C ILE A 66 5.56 -15.60 15.38
N PRO A 67 6.23 -14.83 16.25
CA PRO A 67 5.56 -13.75 16.97
C PRO A 67 4.79 -12.84 15.99
N ASP A 68 3.66 -12.31 16.46
CA ASP A 68 2.78 -11.37 15.74
C ASP A 68 3.57 -10.13 15.36
N LEU A 69 4.36 -10.22 14.30
CA LEU A 69 5.27 -9.19 13.85
C LEU A 69 4.77 -8.61 12.55
N LEU A 70 4.89 -7.30 12.44
CA LEU A 70 4.55 -6.57 11.24
C LEU A 70 5.59 -6.83 10.13
N LYS A 71 5.15 -7.28 8.96
CA LYS A 71 6.01 -7.65 7.83
C LYS A 71 5.57 -6.94 6.56
N ALA A 72 6.48 -6.25 5.89
CA ALA A 72 6.23 -5.73 4.56
C ALA A 72 6.15 -6.89 3.56
N ILE A 73 5.11 -6.88 2.71
CA ILE A 73 4.91 -7.85 1.64
C ILE A 73 4.62 -7.09 0.37
N VAL A 74 5.43 -7.36 -0.66
CA VAL A 74 5.26 -6.82 -2.01
C VAL A 74 4.45 -7.79 -2.87
N ASN A 75 3.45 -7.25 -3.58
CA ASN A 75 2.52 -7.93 -4.47
C ASN A 75 1.73 -9.03 -3.77
N GLN A 76 1.18 -8.72 -2.59
CA GLN A 76 0.31 -9.67 -1.89
C GLN A 76 -0.95 -9.94 -2.71
N ASP A 77 -1.35 -11.21 -2.83
CA ASP A 77 -2.40 -11.66 -3.75
C ASP A 77 -3.73 -10.90 -3.58
N THR A 78 -4.13 -10.61 -2.34
CA THR A 78 -5.36 -9.87 -2.04
C THR A 78 -5.26 -8.39 -2.40
N ASP A 79 -4.12 -7.75 -2.18
CA ASP A 79 -3.90 -6.36 -2.60
C ASP A 79 -3.89 -6.26 -4.12
N VAL A 80 -3.24 -7.21 -4.81
CA VAL A 80 -3.23 -7.31 -6.27
C VAL A 80 -4.64 -7.54 -6.82
N LYS A 81 -5.43 -8.42 -6.20
CA LYS A 81 -6.84 -8.65 -6.58
C LYS A 81 -7.67 -7.38 -6.45
N ALA A 82 -7.53 -6.63 -5.35
CA ALA A 82 -8.26 -5.37 -5.15
C ALA A 82 -7.92 -4.34 -6.24
N VAL A 83 -6.65 -4.23 -6.64
CA VAL A 83 -6.24 -3.37 -7.76
C VAL A 83 -6.86 -3.82 -9.08
N ARG A 84 -6.86 -5.13 -9.36
CA ARG A 84 -7.48 -5.69 -10.58
C ARG A 84 -8.97 -5.39 -10.69
N GLU A 85 -9.70 -5.64 -9.60
CA GLU A 85 -11.13 -5.32 -9.48
C GLU A 85 -11.40 -3.83 -9.70
N TYR A 86 -10.50 -2.96 -9.25
CA TYR A 86 -10.62 -1.52 -9.43
C TYR A 86 -10.33 -1.04 -10.86
N VAL A 87 -9.30 -1.57 -11.52
CA VAL A 87 -8.88 -1.10 -12.85
C VAL A 87 -9.71 -1.69 -13.99
N ASP A 88 -10.15 -2.94 -13.86
CA ASP A 88 -11.02 -3.60 -14.83
C ASP A 88 -12.10 -4.43 -14.12
N PRO A 89 -13.12 -3.77 -13.54
CA PRO A 89 -14.17 -4.45 -12.82
C PRO A 89 -14.97 -5.41 -13.70
N GLY A 90 -15.05 -5.16 -15.01
CA GLY A 90 -15.81 -6.01 -15.94
C GLY A 90 -15.28 -7.44 -16.04
N GLU A 91 -13.94 -7.58 -15.99
CA GLU A 91 -13.27 -8.89 -16.05
C GLU A 91 -13.01 -9.49 -14.66
N HIS A 92 -12.79 -8.65 -13.64
CA HIS A 92 -12.31 -9.11 -12.33
C HIS A 92 -13.37 -9.16 -11.23
N THR A 93 -14.55 -8.58 -11.42
CA THR A 93 -15.64 -8.67 -10.44
C THR A 93 -16.73 -9.67 -10.89
N SER A 94 -17.50 -10.17 -9.93
CA SER A 94 -18.65 -11.02 -10.22
C SER A 94 -19.73 -10.79 -9.17
N PRO A 95 -21.02 -10.69 -9.55
CA PRO A 95 -22.13 -10.57 -8.59
C PRO A 95 -22.25 -11.74 -7.58
N LEU A 96 -21.52 -12.83 -7.81
CA LEU A 96 -21.54 -14.05 -6.99
C LEU A 96 -20.30 -14.22 -6.11
N LYS A 97 -19.34 -13.30 -6.17
CA LYS A 97 -18.10 -13.36 -5.39
C LYS A 97 -17.91 -12.05 -4.63
N PRO A 98 -17.36 -12.10 -3.41
CA PRO A 98 -16.94 -10.88 -2.71
C PRO A 98 -15.86 -10.16 -3.52
N ASP A 99 -16.09 -8.87 -3.76
CA ASP A 99 -15.09 -7.87 -4.09
C ASP A 99 -14.32 -7.45 -2.83
N LEU A 100 -13.18 -6.81 -3.05
CA LEU A 100 -12.35 -6.27 -1.99
C LEU A 100 -12.48 -4.74 -1.85
N ASP A 101 -13.31 -4.08 -2.66
CA ASP A 101 -13.59 -2.63 -2.58
C ASP A 101 -12.34 -1.75 -2.36
N LEU A 102 -11.58 -1.50 -3.42
CA LEU A 102 -10.41 -0.64 -3.33
C LEU A 102 -10.79 0.85 -3.31
N GLU A 103 -10.24 1.60 -2.38
CA GLU A 103 -10.17 3.06 -2.43
C GLU A 103 -8.71 3.54 -2.48
N PRO A 104 -8.27 4.17 -3.59
CA PRO A 104 -6.91 4.70 -3.72
C PRO A 104 -6.86 6.24 -3.57
N HIS A 105 -6.02 6.73 -2.67
CA HIS A 105 -5.70 8.15 -2.50
C HIS A 105 -4.31 8.48 -3.03
N LYS A 106 -4.24 9.36 -4.05
CA LYS A 106 -2.96 9.77 -4.65
C LYS A 106 -2.16 10.63 -3.68
N VAL A 107 -0.92 10.22 -3.41
CA VAL A 107 0.03 10.96 -2.58
C VAL A 107 1.05 11.66 -3.48
N ASN A 108 1.08 12.99 -3.41
CA ASN A 108 2.01 13.78 -4.22
C ASN A 108 3.44 13.71 -3.64
N PRO A 109 4.48 13.75 -4.49
CA PRO A 109 5.86 13.89 -4.02
C PRO A 109 5.99 15.14 -3.15
N PRO A 110 6.51 15.05 -1.91
CA PRO A 110 6.68 16.22 -1.05
C PRO A 110 7.77 17.16 -1.60
N SER A 111 8.73 16.61 -2.35
CA SER A 111 9.72 17.36 -3.11
C SER A 111 10.27 16.50 -4.25
N GLY A 112 10.90 17.13 -5.24
CA GLY A 112 11.56 16.44 -6.34
C GLY A 112 10.59 15.81 -7.34
N SER A 113 11.04 14.74 -8.02
CA SER A 113 10.28 14.06 -9.06
C SER A 113 9.50 12.85 -8.51
N LEU A 114 8.42 12.47 -9.19
CA LEU A 114 7.67 11.25 -8.87
C LEU A 114 8.56 9.99 -8.93
N SER A 115 9.49 9.92 -9.88
CA SER A 115 10.47 8.82 -9.97
C SER A 115 11.37 8.76 -8.73
N SER A 116 11.83 9.91 -8.24
CA SER A 116 12.61 10.00 -6.99
C SER A 116 11.78 9.57 -5.78
N PHE A 117 10.51 9.99 -5.71
CA PHE A 117 9.61 9.60 -4.63
C PHE A 117 9.32 8.09 -4.62
N ARG A 118 9.04 7.47 -5.78
CA ARG A 118 8.90 6.00 -5.90
C ARG A 118 10.14 5.26 -5.41
N LYS A 119 11.34 5.70 -5.84
CA LYS A 119 12.61 5.12 -5.39
C LYS A 119 12.78 5.20 -3.87
N LEU A 120 12.37 6.33 -3.28
CA LEU A 120 12.41 6.50 -1.83
C LEU A 120 11.45 5.55 -1.12
N VAL A 121 10.20 5.42 -1.59
CA VAL A 121 9.23 4.45 -1.03
C VAL A 121 9.77 3.02 -1.09
N ILE A 122 10.35 2.63 -2.23
CA ILE A 122 10.99 1.31 -2.41
C ILE A 122 12.14 1.14 -1.40
N GLN A 123 13.02 2.13 -1.30
CA GLN A 123 14.16 2.10 -0.38
C GLN A 123 13.72 1.98 1.09
N LEU A 124 12.75 2.79 1.53
CA LEU A 124 12.25 2.78 2.91
C LEU A 124 11.59 1.43 3.24
N THR A 125 10.85 0.85 2.29
CA THR A 125 10.29 -0.50 2.43
C THR A 125 11.41 -1.52 2.59
N THR A 126 12.42 -1.51 1.71
CA THR A 126 13.54 -2.47 1.78
C THR A 126 14.34 -2.32 3.08
N ASN A 127 14.50 -1.09 3.59
CA ASN A 127 15.11 -0.86 4.89
C ASN A 127 14.30 -1.54 6.00
N PHE A 128 12.97 -1.37 5.99
CA PHE A 128 12.06 -2.02 6.93
C PHE A 128 12.15 -3.56 6.86
N GLU A 129 12.12 -4.13 5.65
CA GLU A 129 12.29 -5.58 5.43
C GLU A 129 13.61 -6.09 6.05
N SER A 130 14.69 -5.31 5.93
CA SER A 130 16.02 -5.70 6.43
C SER A 130 16.18 -5.59 7.95
N LYS A 131 15.45 -4.67 8.60
CA LYS A 131 15.59 -4.35 10.03
C LYS A 131 14.60 -5.07 10.93
N GLY A 132 13.72 -5.88 10.34
CA GLY A 132 12.48 -6.38 10.95
C GLY A 132 12.52 -6.68 12.45
N ASN A 133 11.47 -6.20 13.14
CA ASN A 133 10.54 -6.94 14.00
C ASN A 133 9.83 -5.95 14.95
N ILE A 134 8.65 -5.47 14.57
CA ILE A 134 7.75 -4.68 15.41
C ILE A 134 6.53 -5.55 15.73
N ARG A 135 6.04 -5.53 16.96
CA ARG A 135 4.94 -6.39 17.37
C ARG A 135 3.62 -5.78 16.90
N TYR A 136 2.92 -6.47 16.00
CA TYR A 136 1.63 -6.02 15.52
C TYR A 136 0.66 -5.72 16.67
N SER A 137 0.06 -4.54 16.64
CA SER A 137 -1.09 -4.11 17.44
C SER A 137 -2.17 -3.64 16.48
N LEU A 138 -3.40 -4.11 16.63
CA LEU A 138 -4.52 -3.69 15.77
C LEU A 138 -4.76 -2.17 15.85
N ILE A 139 -4.46 -1.58 17.00
CA ILE A 139 -4.75 -0.17 17.29
C ILE A 139 -3.57 0.71 16.86
N ASP A 140 -2.34 0.38 17.25
CA ASP A 140 -1.20 1.31 17.17
C ASP A 140 -0.12 0.90 16.15
N GLU A 141 0.23 -0.39 16.08
CA GLU A 141 1.36 -0.91 15.30
C GLU A 141 0.84 -1.82 14.17
N ASN A 142 0.09 -1.23 13.23
CA ASN A 142 -0.61 -1.93 12.16
C ASN A 142 -0.19 -1.49 10.74
N CYS A 143 -0.97 -1.87 9.74
CA CYS A 143 -0.74 -1.54 8.34
C CYS A 143 -0.84 -0.04 8.05
N ALA A 144 -1.80 0.68 8.65
CA ALA A 144 -1.98 2.11 8.48
C ALA A 144 -0.80 2.89 9.09
N ALA A 145 -0.44 2.59 10.35
CA ALA A 145 0.67 3.25 11.04
C ALA A 145 2.01 3.06 10.32
N TRP A 146 2.21 1.90 9.68
CA TRP A 146 3.39 1.62 8.87
C TRP A 146 3.50 2.54 7.65
N ILE A 147 2.41 2.71 6.90
CA ILE A 147 2.36 3.61 5.75
C ILE A 147 2.53 5.05 6.19
N ASN A 148 1.84 5.44 7.27
CA ASN A 148 1.90 6.76 7.82
C ASN A 148 3.35 7.15 8.19
N THR A 149 4.05 6.23 8.86
CA THR A 149 5.47 6.39 9.22
C THR A 149 6.36 6.46 7.98
N LEU A 150 6.15 5.58 6.99
CA LEU A 150 6.90 5.59 5.75
C LEU A 150 6.75 6.95 5.04
N PHE A 151 5.53 7.47 4.92
CA PHE A 151 5.29 8.76 4.28
C PHE A 151 5.84 9.94 5.08
N LYS A 152 5.78 9.89 6.42
CA LYS A 152 6.42 10.90 7.27
C LYS A 152 7.92 10.97 6.98
N ILE A 153 8.60 9.83 6.94
CA ILE A 153 10.05 9.74 6.68
C ILE A 153 10.37 10.15 5.24
N ALA A 154 9.47 9.86 4.30
CA ALA A 154 9.59 10.32 2.92
C ALA A 154 9.37 11.84 2.77
N GLY A 155 8.92 12.52 3.82
CA GLY A 155 8.75 13.97 3.88
C GLY A 155 7.33 14.47 3.55
N VAL A 156 6.34 13.57 3.44
CA VAL A 156 4.94 13.96 3.22
C VAL A 156 4.43 14.68 4.48
N SER A 157 3.80 15.83 4.28
CA SER A 157 3.31 16.65 5.39
C SER A 157 2.25 15.90 6.19
N GLU A 158 2.12 16.23 7.48
CA GLU A 158 1.09 15.63 8.33
C GLU A 158 -0.32 15.84 7.77
N ALA A 159 -0.66 17.06 7.36
CA ALA A 159 -1.96 17.36 6.74
C ALA A 159 -2.23 16.55 5.46
N ASP A 160 -1.19 16.30 4.64
CA ASP A 160 -1.35 15.47 3.44
C ASP A 160 -1.47 13.97 3.78
N ARG A 161 -0.80 13.51 4.85
CA ARG A 161 -0.91 12.13 5.34
C ARG A 161 -2.28 11.86 5.95
N GLU A 162 -2.76 12.73 6.84
CA GLU A 162 -4.11 12.66 7.41
C GLU A 162 -5.14 12.60 6.28
N LYS A 163 -5.10 13.57 5.37
CA LYS A 163 -6.05 13.61 4.23
C LYS A 163 -5.99 12.36 3.35
N ALA A 164 -4.83 11.77 3.12
CA ALA A 164 -4.69 10.58 2.29
C ALA A 164 -5.01 9.27 3.05
N GLY A 165 -4.88 9.29 4.37
CA GLY A 165 -5.14 8.16 5.25
C GLY A 165 -6.62 7.93 5.54
N GLU A 166 -7.47 8.94 5.41
CA GLU A 166 -8.91 8.87 5.67
C GLU A 166 -9.66 8.07 4.61
N PHE A 167 -10.06 6.82 4.89
CA PHE A 167 -10.87 5.99 3.99
C PHE A 167 -12.31 5.82 4.51
N PHE A 168 -13.20 5.32 3.65
CA PHE A 168 -14.52 4.91 4.11
C PHE A 168 -14.44 3.64 4.98
N GLY A 169 -15.16 3.61 6.10
CA GLY A 169 -15.31 2.40 6.91
C GLY A 169 -14.69 2.54 8.30
N ILE A 170 -14.05 1.46 8.77
CA ILE A 170 -13.45 1.40 10.10
C ILE A 170 -11.93 1.32 9.92
N ASP A 171 -11.27 2.46 10.13
CA ASP A 171 -9.82 2.62 10.09
C ASP A 171 -9.28 2.86 11.51
N TRP A 172 -8.11 2.27 11.80
CA TRP A 172 -7.43 2.39 13.08
C TRP A 172 -5.94 2.61 12.83
N GLY A 173 -5.30 3.50 13.58
CA GLY A 173 -3.85 3.70 13.56
C GLY A 173 -3.31 4.49 12.37
N GLU A 174 -4.16 5.14 11.57
CA GLU A 174 -3.74 5.99 10.45
C GLU A 174 -3.02 7.27 10.91
N GLU A 175 -3.32 7.75 12.12
CA GLU A 175 -2.65 8.87 12.79
C GLU A 175 -1.40 8.41 13.57
N ASP A 176 -1.27 7.11 13.82
CA ASP A 176 -0.17 6.55 14.61
C ASP A 176 1.11 6.41 13.79
N LEU A 177 2.21 6.31 14.53
CA LEU A 177 3.54 6.12 13.98
C LEU A 177 4.23 4.96 14.68
N ILE A 178 4.86 4.10 13.88
CA ILE A 178 5.78 3.10 14.37
C ILE A 178 7.20 3.70 14.45
N PRO A 179 8.14 3.10 15.19
CA PRO A 179 9.48 3.66 15.36
C PRO A 179 10.23 3.84 14.03
N GLU A 180 10.71 5.06 13.78
CA GLU A 180 11.28 5.46 12.49
C GLU A 180 12.60 4.75 12.15
N GLU A 181 13.31 4.23 13.15
CA GLU A 181 14.59 3.53 12.99
C GLU A 181 14.51 2.30 12.09
N PHE A 182 13.32 1.71 11.95
CA PHE A 182 13.09 0.57 11.07
C PHE A 182 13.14 0.94 9.59
N PHE A 183 12.89 2.21 9.23
CA PHE A 183 12.88 2.66 7.83
C PHE A 183 14.14 3.42 7.42
N LYS A 184 14.88 3.97 8.39
CA LYS A 184 16.14 4.69 8.12
C LYS A 184 17.26 3.69 7.87
N SER A 185 18.35 4.12 7.22
CA SER A 185 19.60 3.34 7.09
C SER A 185 20.35 3.31 8.41
#